data_AF-A0A9E2U1M1-F1
#
_entry.id   AF-A0A9E2U1M1-F1
#
_cell.length_a   1.000
_cell.length_b   1.000
_cell.length_c   1.000
_cell.angle_alpha   90.00
_cell.angle_beta   90.00
_cell.angle_gamma   90.00
#
_symmetry.space_group_name_H-M   'P 1'
#
loop_
_entity.id
_entity.type
_entity.pdbx_description
1 polymer ?
#
loop_
_entity_poly.entity_id
_entity_poly.type
_entity_poly.pdbx_seq_one_letter_code
_entity_poly.pdbx_strand_id
1 'polypeptide(L)'
;MDRPALPHRPPARVRDHVHRPAHRRRRRRHPRLAHAEGGVVQGPGIAWYLGIAAFLFGTGALGVLIRRNPIIVLLSLELMLNGGNLALIAFARHSGTGAGQIFALTVMAIAASEVCVGLGLVVAIHRKRLTLDVDKLSELRG
;
A
#
# COMPACT_ATOMS: atom_id res chain seq x y z
N MET A 1 -2.65 -74.68 50.27
CA MET A 1 -3.71 -74.00 51.01
C MET A 1 -4.29 -72.92 50.11
N ASP A 2 -5.61 -72.97 49.99
CA ASP A 2 -6.56 -71.98 49.45
C ASP A 2 -6.45 -71.54 47.98
N ARG A 3 -7.26 -72.20 47.15
CA ARG A 3 -7.74 -71.63 45.87
C ARG A 3 -8.90 -70.66 46.16
N PRO A 4 -8.75 -69.35 45.93
CA PRO A 4 -9.84 -68.39 46.08
C PRO A 4 -10.84 -68.46 44.90
N ALA A 5 -12.07 -68.08 45.21
CA ALA A 5 -13.30 -68.22 44.42
C ALA A 5 -13.24 -67.64 43.00
N LEU A 6 -13.95 -68.31 42.08
CA LEU A 6 -14.17 -67.86 40.70
C LEU A 6 -14.95 -66.52 40.67
N PRO A 7 -14.54 -65.52 39.88
CA PRO A 7 -15.30 -64.28 39.73
C PRO A 7 -16.60 -64.51 38.95
N HIS A 8 -17.67 -63.91 39.47
CA HIS A 8 -19.03 -63.91 38.92
C HIS A 8 -19.06 -63.57 37.42
N ARG A 9 -19.61 -64.48 36.62
CA ARG A 9 -19.94 -64.18 35.22
C ARG A 9 -21.16 -63.25 35.19
N PRO A 10 -21.07 -62.08 34.53
CA PRO A 10 -22.20 -61.18 34.41
C PRO A 10 -23.33 -61.81 33.57
N PRO A 11 -24.60 -61.46 33.86
CA PRO A 11 -25.77 -62.05 33.23
C PRO A 11 -25.82 -61.78 31.72
N ALA A 12 -26.35 -62.74 30.95
CA ALA A 12 -26.36 -62.78 29.48
C ALA A 12 -26.94 -61.53 28.80
N ARG A 13 -27.73 -60.72 29.52
CA ARG A 13 -28.31 -59.45 29.04
C ARG A 13 -27.28 -58.34 28.76
N VAL A 14 -26.03 -58.51 29.21
CA VAL A 14 -24.91 -57.57 29.00
C VAL A 14 -23.91 -58.11 27.97
N ARG A 15 -24.25 -59.15 27.19
CA ARG A 15 -23.39 -59.65 26.10
C ARG A 15 -23.77 -59.10 24.73
N ASP A 16 -24.97 -58.55 24.59
CA ASP A 16 -25.57 -58.16 23.30
C ASP A 16 -25.17 -56.75 22.82
N HIS A 17 -24.27 -56.08 23.55
CA HIS A 17 -23.78 -54.75 23.18
C HIS A 17 -22.30 -54.72 22.78
N VAL A 18 -21.61 -55.86 22.80
CA VAL A 18 -20.17 -55.95 22.51
C VAL A 18 -19.86 -56.52 21.10
N HIS A 19 -20.89 -56.72 20.27
CA HIS A 19 -20.72 -57.03 18.85
C HIS A 19 -21.58 -56.09 17.98
N ARG A 20 -21.07 -54.88 17.73
CA ARG A 20 -21.45 -54.11 16.54
C ARG A 20 -20.26 -54.07 15.57
N PRO A 21 -20.41 -54.58 14.34
CA PRO A 21 -19.35 -54.53 13.34
C PRO A 21 -19.02 -53.07 13.01
N ALA A 22 -17.73 -52.79 12.86
CA ALA A 22 -17.20 -51.51 12.45
C ALA A 22 -17.78 -51.12 11.09
N HIS A 23 -18.81 -50.27 11.11
CA HIS A 23 -19.24 -49.59 9.90
C HIS A 23 -18.05 -48.78 9.42
N ARG A 24 -17.44 -49.23 8.32
CA ARG A 24 -16.45 -48.49 7.54
C ARG A 24 -17.03 -47.11 7.27
N ARG A 25 -16.70 -46.14 8.13
CA ARG A 25 -16.71 -44.74 7.75
C ARG A 25 -15.69 -44.67 6.63
N ARG A 26 -16.20 -44.71 5.38
CA ARG A 26 -15.51 -44.11 4.25
C ARG A 26 -15.07 -42.76 4.77
N ARG A 27 -13.78 -42.63 5.10
CA ARG A 27 -13.11 -41.33 5.18
C ARG A 27 -13.43 -40.70 3.84
N ARG A 28 -14.44 -39.81 3.83
CA ARG A 28 -14.56 -38.78 2.82
C ARG A 28 -13.18 -38.15 2.85
N ARG A 29 -12.34 -38.51 1.88
CA ARG A 29 -11.15 -37.76 1.55
C ARG A 29 -11.71 -36.38 1.29
N HIS A 30 -11.60 -35.50 2.28
CA HIS A 30 -11.65 -34.08 2.01
C HIS A 30 -10.67 -33.90 0.86
N PRO A 31 -11.13 -33.45 -0.33
CA PRO A 31 -10.21 -32.94 -1.31
C PRO A 31 -9.43 -31.90 -0.54
N ARG A 32 -8.14 -32.18 -0.30
CA ARG A 32 -7.21 -31.15 0.15
C ARG A 32 -7.45 -30.04 -0.85
N LEU A 33 -7.94 -28.92 -0.34
CA LEU A 33 -8.02 -27.67 -1.07
C LEU A 33 -6.66 -27.57 -1.72
N ALA A 34 -6.63 -27.83 -3.03
CA ALA A 34 -5.46 -27.49 -3.81
C ALA A 34 -5.26 -26.04 -3.43
N HIS A 35 -4.13 -25.76 -2.78
CA HIS A 35 -3.64 -24.42 -2.67
C HIS A 35 -3.76 -23.89 -4.09
N ALA A 36 -4.79 -23.08 -4.33
CA ALA A 36 -4.84 -22.24 -5.50
C ALA A 36 -3.55 -21.45 -5.30
N GLU A 37 -2.52 -21.88 -6.03
CA GLU A 37 -1.30 -21.14 -6.23
C GLU A 37 -1.79 -19.73 -6.46
N GLY A 38 -1.69 -18.91 -5.42
CA GLY A 38 -2.15 -17.53 -5.45
C GLY A 38 -1.21 -16.90 -6.42
N GLY A 39 -1.58 -16.97 -7.70
CA GLY A 39 -0.77 -16.49 -8.81
C GLY A 39 -0.38 -15.09 -8.38
N VAL A 40 0.92 -14.90 -8.16
CA VAL A 40 1.45 -13.61 -7.75
C VAL A 40 0.88 -12.65 -8.78
N VAL A 41 -0.07 -11.80 -8.38
CA VAL A 41 -0.73 -10.89 -9.30
C VAL A 41 0.40 -10.00 -9.80
N GLN A 42 0.89 -10.30 -11.00
CA GLN A 42 1.90 -9.50 -11.66
C GLN A 42 1.19 -8.20 -11.97
N GLY A 43 1.39 -7.21 -11.10
CA GLY A 43 0.86 -5.88 -11.32
C GLY A 43 1.34 -5.33 -12.68
N PRO A 44 0.73 -4.24 -13.16
CA PRO A 44 1.09 -3.62 -14.43
C PRO A 44 2.61 -3.48 -14.61
N GLY A 45 3.08 -3.61 -15.85
CA GLY A 45 4.49 -3.40 -16.16
C GLY A 45 4.95 -1.99 -15.77
N ILE A 46 6.26 -1.83 -15.53
CA ILE A 46 6.87 -0.55 -15.12
C ILE A 46 6.47 0.62 -16.02
N ALA A 47 6.31 0.38 -17.32
CA ALA A 47 5.89 1.39 -18.30
C ALA A 47 4.58 2.10 -17.92
N TRP A 48 3.63 1.42 -17.29
CA TRP A 48 2.38 2.04 -16.83
C TRP A 48 2.60 3.04 -15.70
N TYR A 49 3.43 2.67 -14.73
CA TYR A 49 3.78 3.57 -13.62
C TYR A 49 4.58 4.78 -14.10
N LEU A 50 5.52 4.56 -15.03
CA LEU A 50 6.28 5.65 -15.64
C LEU A 50 5.41 6.56 -16.51
N GLY A 51 4.44 6.00 -17.23
CA GLY A 51 3.47 6.79 -18.00
C GLY A 51 2.63 7.71 -17.09
N ILE A 52 2.14 7.20 -15.97
CA ILE A 52 1.41 8.00 -14.97
C ILE A 52 2.34 9.03 -14.33
N ALA A 53 3.55 8.66 -13.97
CA ALA A 53 4.55 9.57 -13.40
C ALA A 53 4.85 10.73 -14.35
N ALA A 54 5.08 10.44 -15.63
CA ALA A 54 5.33 11.45 -16.66
C ALA A 54 4.10 12.34 -16.89
N PHE A 55 2.90 11.79 -16.85
CA PHE A 55 1.66 12.57 -16.94
C PHE A 55 1.49 13.53 -15.75
N LEU A 56 1.65 13.05 -14.52
CA LEU A 56 1.58 13.87 -13.30
C LEU A 56 2.65 14.96 -13.32
N PHE A 57 3.89 14.60 -13.67
CA PHE A 57 4.99 15.55 -13.77
C PHE A 57 4.75 16.59 -14.87
N GLY A 58 4.32 16.17 -16.06
CA GLY A 58 4.05 17.06 -17.18
C GLY A 58 2.89 18.02 -16.91
N THR A 59 1.81 17.55 -16.30
CA THR A 59 0.67 18.40 -15.91
C THR A 59 1.06 19.40 -14.82
N GLY A 60 1.86 18.98 -13.84
CA GLY A 60 2.44 19.89 -12.86
C GLY A 60 3.37 20.93 -13.51
N ALA A 61 4.25 20.52 -14.42
CA ALA A 61 5.14 21.43 -15.15
C ALA A 61 4.35 22.47 -15.97
N LEU A 62 3.31 22.03 -16.69
CA LEU A 62 2.40 22.95 -17.38
C LEU A 62 1.69 23.89 -16.40
N GLY A 63 1.28 23.40 -15.23
CA GLY A 63 0.71 24.20 -14.16
C GLY A 63 1.65 25.32 -13.71
N VAL A 64 2.93 25.01 -13.46
CA VAL A 64 3.94 26.00 -13.07
C VAL A 64 4.14 27.08 -14.14
N LEU A 65 4.15 26.69 -15.42
CA LEU A 65 4.40 27.63 -16.53
C LEU A 65 3.19 28.53 -16.85
N ILE A 66 1.97 28.04 -16.66
CA ILE A 66 0.75 28.74 -17.10
C ILE A 66 0.13 29.59 -15.97
N ARG A 67 0.36 29.22 -14.71
CA ARG A 67 -0.41 29.77 -13.58
C ARG A 67 0.31 30.94 -12.93
N ARG A 68 -0.39 32.07 -12.85
CA ARG A 68 0.05 33.27 -12.14
C ARG A 68 -0.24 33.26 -10.63
N ASN A 69 -1.22 32.45 -10.20
CA ASN A 69 -1.57 32.36 -8.80
C ASN A 69 -0.52 31.51 -8.07
N PRO A 70 0.24 32.07 -7.10
CA PRO A 70 1.30 31.36 -6.40
C PRO A 70 0.80 30.09 -5.69
N ILE A 71 -0.45 30.05 -5.22
CA ILE A 71 -1.04 28.85 -4.60
C ILE A 71 -1.14 27.70 -5.62
N ILE A 72 -1.54 28.00 -6.85
CA ILE A 72 -1.65 26.98 -7.90
C ILE A 72 -0.26 26.54 -8.36
N VAL A 73 0.72 27.44 -8.38
CA VAL A 73 2.12 27.10 -8.66
C VAL A 73 2.67 26.13 -7.61
N LEU A 74 2.47 26.41 -6.32
CA LEU A 74 2.85 25.50 -5.22
C LEU A 74 2.17 24.12 -5.36
N LEU A 75 0.87 24.08 -5.64
CA LEU A 75 0.17 22.81 -5.88
C LEU A 75 0.72 22.06 -7.11
N SER A 76 1.15 22.78 -8.14
CA SER A 76 1.72 22.19 -9.35
C SER A 76 3.09 21.58 -9.07
N LEU A 77 3.91 22.21 -8.23
CA LEU A 77 5.18 21.66 -7.75
C LEU A 77 4.97 20.38 -6.94
N GLU A 78 3.97 20.35 -6.04
CA GLU A 78 3.59 19.14 -5.31
C GLU A 78 3.17 17.98 -6.24
N LEU A 79 2.45 18.30 -7.32
CA LEU A 79 2.07 17.31 -8.33
C LEU A 79 3.29 16.78 -9.09
N MET A 80 4.26 17.64 -9.41
CA MET A 80 5.54 17.24 -10.02
C MET A 80 6.34 16.32 -9.09
N LEU A 81 6.49 16.69 -7.82
CA LEU A 81 7.20 15.90 -6.82
C LEU A 81 6.53 14.53 -6.61
N ASN A 82 5.20 14.46 -6.64
CA ASN A 82 4.47 13.19 -6.58
C ASN A 82 4.68 12.31 -7.82
N GLY A 83 4.71 12.90 -9.02
CA GLY A 83 5.09 12.18 -10.24
C GLY A 83 6.51 11.62 -10.15
N GLY A 84 7.46 12.44 -9.69
CA GLY A 84 8.84 12.03 -9.44
C GLY A 84 8.96 10.87 -8.44
N ASN A 85 8.25 10.94 -7.32
CA ASN A 85 8.19 9.88 -6.31
C ASN A 85 7.66 8.56 -6.89
N LEU A 86 6.61 8.63 -7.73
CA LEU A 86 6.09 7.44 -8.40
C LEU A 86 7.13 6.83 -9.34
N ALA A 87 7.88 7.64 -10.10
CA ALA A 87 8.95 7.14 -10.96
C ALA A 87 10.06 6.44 -10.14
N LEU A 88 10.48 7.05 -9.03
CA LEU A 88 11.49 6.47 -8.14
C LEU A 88 11.07 5.12 -7.56
N ILE A 89 9.83 5.03 -7.07
CA ILE A 89 9.27 3.77 -6.54
C ILE A 89 9.15 2.73 -7.65
N ALA A 90 8.75 3.12 -8.86
CA ALA A 90 8.64 2.22 -10.00
C ALA A 90 10.01 1.63 -10.37
N PHE A 91 11.06 2.45 -10.44
CA PHE A 91 12.42 1.97 -10.69
C PHE A 91 12.95 1.10 -9.55
N ALA A 92 12.71 1.47 -8.30
CA ALA A 92 13.12 0.66 -7.16
C ALA A 92 12.47 -0.73 -7.17
N ARG A 93 11.18 -0.81 -7.51
CA ARG A 93 10.48 -2.09 -7.73
C ARG A 93 11.10 -2.90 -8.86
N HIS A 94 11.50 -2.27 -9.97
CA HIS A 94 12.09 -2.97 -11.11
C HIS A 94 13.50 -3.48 -10.83
N SER A 95 14.32 -2.69 -10.12
CA SER A 95 15.67 -3.07 -9.71
C SER A 95 15.71 -3.97 -8.47
N GLY A 96 14.56 -4.23 -7.83
CA GLY A 96 14.46 -5.04 -6.62
C GLY A 96 15.08 -4.38 -5.37
N THR A 97 15.23 -3.04 -5.37
CA THR A 97 15.83 -2.30 -4.25
C THR A 97 14.76 -1.58 -3.44
N GLY A 98 15.04 -1.31 -2.17
CA GLY A 98 14.20 -0.49 -1.29
C GLY A 98 14.54 1.01 -1.33
N ALA A 99 15.56 1.40 -2.09
CA ALA A 99 16.13 2.74 -2.03
C ALA A 99 15.17 3.83 -2.54
N GLY A 100 14.39 3.55 -3.60
CA GLY A 100 13.43 4.53 -4.12
C GLY A 100 12.27 4.78 -3.17
N GLN A 101 11.86 3.79 -2.36
CA GLN A 101 10.84 3.98 -1.33
C GLN A 101 11.35 4.88 -0.20
N ILE A 102 12.60 4.66 0.24
CA ILE A 102 13.24 5.51 1.27
C ILE A 102 13.37 6.95 0.74
N PHE A 103 13.85 7.12 -0.48
CA PHE A 103 13.98 8.45 -1.07
C PHE A 103 12.63 9.14 -1.26
N ALA A 104 11.59 8.41 -1.70
CA ALA A 104 10.23 8.97 -1.82
C ALA A 104 9.67 9.44 -0.47
N LEU A 105 9.95 8.72 0.62
CA LEU A 105 9.61 9.16 1.99
C LEU A 105 10.33 10.46 2.37
N THR A 106 11.62 10.56 2.04
CA THR A 106 12.39 11.80 2.23
C THR A 106 11.81 12.96 1.41
N VAL A 107 11.45 12.73 0.15
CA VAL A 107 10.82 13.76 -0.70
C VAL A 107 9.47 14.19 -0.13
N MET A 108 8.65 13.28 0.41
CA MET A 108 7.40 13.66 1.07
C MET A 108 7.63 14.57 2.30
N ALA A 109 8.71 14.34 3.06
CA ALA A 109 9.07 15.22 4.16
C ALA A 109 9.55 16.60 3.68
N ILE A 110 10.34 16.64 2.61
CA ILE A 110 10.79 17.91 1.98
C ILE A 110 9.59 18.67 1.42
N ALA A 111 8.68 18.00 0.72
CA ALA A 111 7.46 18.58 0.17
C ALA A 111 6.58 19.19 1.27
N ALA A 112 6.37 18.48 2.38
CA ALA A 112 5.64 19.00 3.53
C ALA A 112 6.30 20.28 4.12
N SER A 113 7.63 20.32 4.16
CA SER A 113 8.38 21.52 4.56
C SER A 113 8.21 22.66 3.56
N GLU A 114 8.26 22.37 2.26
CA GLU A 114 8.09 23.35 1.18
C GLU A 114 6.71 24.01 1.23
N VAL A 115 5.63 23.23 1.38
CA VAL A 115 4.27 23.76 1.51
C VAL A 115 4.13 24.64 2.74
N CYS A 116 4.74 24.28 3.88
CA CYS A 116 4.74 25.13 5.07
C CYS A 116 5.37 26.51 4.79
N VAL A 117 6.53 26.53 4.14
CA VAL A 117 7.25 27.76 3.79
C VAL A 117 6.51 28.56 2.71
N GLY A 118 6.04 27.89 1.66
CA GLY A 118 5.34 28.49 0.52
C GLY A 118 4.01 29.12 0.93
N LEU A 119 3.19 28.41 1.72
CA LEU A 119 1.94 28.98 2.25
C LEU A 119 2.23 30.10 3.25
N GLY A 120 3.26 29.98 4.08
CA GLY A 120 3.70 31.05 4.97
C GLY A 120 4.04 32.34 4.20
N LEU A 121 4.75 32.21 3.08
CA LEU A 121 5.04 33.33 2.18
C LEU A 121 3.78 33.91 1.54
N VAL A 122 2.89 33.07 1.01
CA VAL A 122 1.61 33.50 0.42
C VAL A 122 0.78 34.29 1.44
N VAL A 123 0.69 33.80 2.68
CA VAL A 123 -0.02 34.48 3.76
C VAL A 123 0.66 35.82 4.10
N ALA A 124 1.99 35.87 4.16
CA ALA A 124 2.72 37.11 4.40
C ALA A 124 2.43 38.18 3.33
N ILE A 125 2.39 37.78 2.05
CA ILE A 125 2.04 38.67 0.93
C ILE A 125 0.59 39.13 1.06
N HIS A 126 -0.34 38.22 1.35
CA HIS A 126 -1.76 38.55 1.50
C HIS A 126 -2.01 39.50 2.68
N ARG A 127 -1.28 39.34 3.80
CA ARG A 127 -1.34 40.26 4.96
C ARG A 127 -0.89 41.68 4.61
N LYS A 128 0.05 41.83 3.68
CA LYS A 128 0.48 43.14 3.15
C LYS A 128 -0.50 43.73 2.12
N ARG A 129 -1.67 43.11 1.91
CA ARG A 129 -2.69 43.52 0.90
C ARG A 129 -2.16 43.54 -0.54
N LEU A 130 -1.07 42.82 -0.81
CA LEU A 130 -0.50 42.68 -2.15
C LEU A 130 -1.30 41.65 -2.95
N THR A 131 -1.34 41.84 -4.27
CA THR A 131 -2.00 40.90 -5.19
C THR A 131 -1.23 39.58 -5.23
N LEU A 132 -1.94 38.45 -5.13
CA LEU A 132 -1.38 37.11 -5.30
C LEU A 132 -1.18 36.79 -6.79
N ASP A 133 -0.22 37.47 -7.40
CA ASP A 133 0.13 37.35 -8.80
C ASP A 133 1.66 37.40 -8.90
N VAL A 134 2.26 36.25 -9.23
CA VAL A 134 3.73 36.11 -9.27
C VAL A 134 4.39 37.08 -10.25
N ASP A 135 3.70 37.46 -11.33
CA ASP A 135 4.22 38.40 -12.34
C ASP A 135 4.31 39.83 -11.79
N LYS A 136 3.49 40.16 -10.78
CA LYS A 136 3.44 41.49 -10.16
C LYS A 136 4.42 41.65 -8.99
N LEU A 137 5.00 40.55 -8.50
CA LEU A 137 5.98 40.54 -7.41
C LEU A 137 7.39 40.86 -7.94
N SER A 138 7.54 41.97 -8.67
CA SER A 138 8.81 42.41 -9.27
C SER A 138 9.22 43.76 -8.70
N GLU A 139 10.00 43.74 -7.61
CA GLU A 139 10.49 44.94 -6.91
C GLU A 139 11.99 45.18 -7.15
N LEU A 140 12.76 44.13 -7.44
CA LEU A 140 14.18 44.20 -7.78
C LEU A 140 14.39 44.05 -9.28
N ARG A 141 15.04 45.04 -9.90
CA ARG A 141 15.53 44.99 -11.29
C ARG A 141 17.04 45.15 -11.27
N GLY A 142 17.73 44.26 -11.99
CA GLY A 142 19.16 44.38 -12.28
C GLY A 142 19.41 45.38 -13.41
#